data_AF-A0AA44WDY5-F1
#
_entry.id   AF-A0AA44WDY5-F1
#
_cell.length_a   1.000
_cell.length_b   1.000
_cell.length_c   1.000
_cell.angle_alpha   90.00
_cell.angle_beta   90.00
_cell.angle_gamma   90.00
#
_symmetry.space_group_name_H-M   'P 1'
#
loop_
_entity.id
_entity.type
_entity.pdbx_description
1 polymer ?
#
loop_
_entity_poly.entity_id
_entity_poly.type
_entity_poly.pdbx_seq_one_letter_code
_entity_poly.pdbx_strand_id
1 'polypeptide(L)'
;MPRKQNLDRIVIQDKEKNSLAIDNKGIHFASSTCKVKVDVMIDNFFGQLNNITNTTCLGAVPSPSNTTSIDRKDARGLRDDVKPRMMALESFFVLLKMKDQCGEPLRPELRPTVRIGPLPCETLQGPPGTFVATCPFPGSSSTEMRCEASVDALLSRLARGRLPGACPRLTTIWALLLDQMGPRLTQASLFQPFLEPGLNLGPRTLTTIAALLNQFRALWEPAGDFFASTTRGQSALEDTIASHGGAQALRRQACRALHQAPTPFNLTLAGPSAVVLATLRAAPNSTLEYTRNMTDSQQLACCPNAGTCTGGGADGSYGREALVPGSNCICGRTVDGSGVAFRTGLCKGYDACDADRPCGEGMACLVDSCCETNICVNGTECNAPGLARRMFGGMGRDARGGA
;
A
#
# COMPACT_ATOMS: atom_id res chain seq x y z
N MET A 1 6.46 10.41 -11.28
CA MET A 1 5.18 11.09 -11.63
C MET A 1 4.17 10.04 -12.07
N PRO A 2 3.03 9.87 -11.40
CA PRO A 2 2.01 8.95 -11.88
C PRO A 2 1.30 9.61 -13.07
N ARG A 3 1.43 9.03 -14.27
CA ARG A 3 0.57 9.40 -15.41
C ARG A 3 -0.86 9.04 -15.00
N LYS A 4 -1.71 10.04 -14.76
CA LYS A 4 -3.17 9.85 -14.79
C LYS A 4 -3.49 9.18 -16.12
N GLN A 5 -3.89 7.90 -16.10
CA GLN A 5 -4.47 7.27 -17.27
C GLN A 5 -5.72 8.08 -17.62
N ASN A 6 -5.75 8.66 -18.81
CA ASN A 6 -6.94 9.31 -19.34
C ASN A 6 -7.97 8.21 -19.59
N LEU A 7 -9.02 8.15 -18.76
CA LEU A 7 -9.97 7.04 -18.70
C LEU A 7 -10.99 7.05 -19.85
N ASP A 8 -10.99 8.09 -20.67
CA ASP A 8 -12.01 8.35 -21.70
C ASP A 8 -11.66 7.82 -23.10
N ARG A 9 -10.55 7.09 -23.22
CA ARG A 9 -10.00 6.63 -24.51
C ARG A 9 -9.41 5.23 -24.39
N ILE A 10 -9.69 4.38 -25.39
CA ILE A 10 -9.00 3.10 -25.57
C ILE A 10 -7.91 3.27 -26.62
N VAL A 11 -6.72 2.70 -26.37
CA VAL A 11 -5.60 2.72 -27.31
C VAL A 11 -5.07 1.31 -27.50
N ILE A 12 -5.00 0.90 -28.76
CA ILE A 12 -4.42 -0.36 -29.22
C ILE A 12 -3.13 -0.01 -29.94
N GLN A 13 -2.06 -0.73 -29.66
CA GLN A 13 -0.76 -0.55 -30.32
C GLN A 13 -0.26 -1.86 -30.90
N ASP A 14 0.31 -1.80 -32.11
CA ASP A 14 1.03 -2.93 -32.68
C ASP A 14 2.48 -3.00 -32.16
N LYS A 15 3.22 -4.01 -32.60
CA LYS A 15 4.64 -4.22 -32.26
C LYS A 15 5.53 -3.08 -32.75
N GLU A 16 5.14 -2.38 -33.81
CA GLU A 16 5.87 -1.25 -34.38
C GLU A 16 5.54 0.08 -33.69
N LYS A 17 4.63 0.07 -32.70
CA LYS A 17 4.10 1.21 -31.94
C LYS A 17 3.19 2.13 -32.75
N ASN A 18 2.66 1.70 -33.89
CA ASN A 18 1.52 2.38 -34.49
C ASN A 18 0.32 2.20 -33.57
N SER A 19 -0.56 3.21 -33.51
CA SER A 19 -1.66 3.21 -32.55
C SER A 19 -3.00 3.50 -33.20
N LEU A 20 -4.01 2.73 -32.80
CA LEU A 20 -5.42 2.96 -33.04
C LEU A 20 -6.07 3.35 -31.72
N ALA A 21 -6.85 4.43 -31.71
CA ALA A 21 -7.58 4.84 -30.54
C ALA A 21 -9.02 5.25 -30.85
N ILE A 22 -9.87 5.07 -29.84
CA ILE A 22 -11.29 5.42 -29.90
C ILE A 22 -11.61 6.25 -28.67
N ASP A 23 -12.21 7.42 -28.88
CA ASP A 23 -12.71 8.31 -27.82
C ASP A 23 -14.05 8.96 -28.25
N ASN A 24 -14.55 9.93 -27.47
CA ASN A 24 -15.84 10.56 -27.72
C ASN A 24 -15.91 11.43 -28.99
N LYS A 25 -14.76 11.75 -29.61
CA LYS A 25 -14.68 12.51 -30.86
C LYS A 25 -14.63 11.61 -32.08
N GLY A 26 -14.30 10.33 -31.91
CA GLY A 26 -14.25 9.36 -32.99
C GLY A 26 -13.04 8.45 -32.90
N ILE A 27 -12.40 8.23 -34.05
CA ILE A 27 -11.38 7.19 -34.24
C ILE A 27 -10.10 7.82 -34.74
N HIS A 28 -8.99 7.44 -34.12
CA HIS A 28 -7.70 8.09 -34.28
C HIS A 28 -6.64 7.06 -34.61
N PHE A 29 -5.97 7.23 -35.73
CA PHE A 29 -4.81 6.45 -36.11
C PHE A 29 -3.56 7.33 -36.03
N ALA A 30 -2.48 6.79 -35.47
CA ALA A 30 -1.20 7.47 -35.45
C ALA A 30 -0.06 6.49 -35.74
N SER A 31 0.87 6.92 -36.58
CA SER A 31 2.15 6.23 -36.78
C SER A 31 3.01 6.23 -35.52
N SER A 32 3.95 5.30 -35.42
CA SER A 32 4.91 5.18 -34.32
C SER A 32 5.74 6.44 -34.02
N THR A 33 5.92 7.30 -35.03
CA THR A 33 6.64 8.58 -34.93
C THR A 33 5.71 9.78 -34.69
N CYS A 34 4.39 9.56 -34.63
CA CYS A 34 3.35 10.59 -34.57
C CYS A 34 3.39 11.61 -35.73
N LYS A 35 4.21 11.40 -36.78
CA LYS A 35 4.32 12.29 -37.95
C LYS A 35 3.10 12.22 -38.85
N VAL A 36 2.52 11.03 -38.95
CA VAL A 36 1.27 10.81 -39.67
C VAL A 36 0.18 10.44 -38.68
N LYS A 37 -0.94 11.15 -38.77
CA LYS A 37 -2.15 10.95 -37.99
C LYS A 37 -3.36 11.02 -38.92
N VAL A 38 -4.32 10.14 -38.72
CA VAL A 38 -5.61 10.18 -39.40
C VAL A 38 -6.69 10.12 -38.36
N ASP A 39 -7.52 11.15 -38.33
CA ASP A 39 -8.61 11.30 -37.39
C ASP A 39 -9.93 11.23 -38.15
N VAL A 40 -10.73 10.22 -37.84
CA VAL A 40 -12.12 10.10 -38.29
C VAL A 40 -12.98 10.72 -37.20
N MET A 41 -13.28 12.00 -37.37
CA MET A 41 -14.13 12.74 -36.44
C MET A 41 -15.60 12.41 -36.70
N ILE A 42 -16.34 12.08 -35.65
CA ILE A 42 -17.76 11.77 -35.71
C ILE A 42 -18.47 12.62 -34.66
N ASP A 43 -19.30 13.55 -35.11
CA ASP A 43 -20.04 14.45 -34.23
C ASP A 43 -20.97 13.64 -33.31
N ASN A 44 -20.95 13.92 -32.01
CA ASN A 44 -21.75 13.18 -31.02
C ASN A 44 -21.60 11.65 -31.13
N PHE A 45 -20.38 11.16 -31.41
CA PHE A 45 -20.11 9.76 -31.69
C PHE A 45 -20.74 8.79 -30.68
N PHE A 46 -20.55 9.05 -29.37
CA PHE A 46 -21.12 8.19 -28.33
C PHE A 46 -22.64 8.28 -28.24
N GLY A 47 -23.24 9.45 -28.50
CA GLY A 47 -24.69 9.59 -28.59
C GLY A 47 -25.28 8.82 -29.77
N GLN A 48 -24.58 8.83 -30.92
CA GLN A 48 -24.96 8.03 -32.08
C GLN A 48 -24.87 6.52 -31.79
N LEU A 49 -23.78 6.07 -31.16
CA LEU A 49 -23.64 4.67 -30.74
C LEU A 49 -24.80 4.23 -29.84
N ASN A 50 -25.14 5.04 -28.83
CA ASN A 50 -26.23 4.74 -27.90
C ASN A 50 -27.59 4.59 -28.60
N ASN A 51 -27.85 5.44 -29.59
CA ASN A 51 -29.09 5.41 -30.37
C ASN A 51 -29.16 4.16 -31.26
N ILE A 52 -28.06 3.83 -31.96
CA ILE A 52 -27.96 2.65 -32.84
C ILE A 52 -28.13 1.35 -32.04
N THR A 53 -27.57 1.28 -30.83
CA THR A 53 -27.70 0.09 -29.97
C THR A 53 -28.97 0.06 -29.14
N ASN A 54 -29.79 1.11 -29.19
CA ASN A 54 -30.94 1.31 -28.30
C ASN A 54 -30.57 1.11 -26.82
N THR A 55 -29.37 1.55 -26.42
CA THR A 55 -28.88 1.44 -25.04
C THR A 55 -28.86 2.80 -24.37
N THR A 56 -29.59 2.94 -23.26
CA THR A 56 -29.56 4.13 -22.41
C THR A 56 -28.79 3.87 -21.12
N CYS A 57 -27.90 4.79 -20.76
CA CYS A 57 -27.20 4.75 -19.49
C CYS A 57 -28.16 5.24 -18.42
N LEU A 58 -28.75 4.33 -17.65
CA LEU A 58 -29.37 4.71 -16.38
C LEU A 58 -28.24 5.21 -15.46
N GLY A 59 -28.13 6.52 -15.24
CA GLY A 59 -27.26 7.10 -14.20
C GLY A 59 -26.09 8.00 -14.63
N ALA A 60 -26.08 8.62 -15.81
CA ALA A 60 -25.06 9.61 -16.18
C ALA A 60 -25.55 11.05 -16.00
N VAL A 61 -25.76 11.49 -14.75
CA VAL A 61 -25.65 12.92 -14.42
C VAL A 61 -24.18 13.18 -14.07
N PRO A 62 -23.49 14.14 -14.71
CA PRO A 62 -22.13 14.48 -14.35
C PRO A 62 -22.15 15.26 -13.03
N SER A 63 -22.00 14.54 -11.91
CA SER A 63 -21.68 15.18 -10.62
C SER A 63 -20.15 15.29 -10.50
N PRO A 64 -19.58 16.48 -10.26
CA PRO A 64 -18.15 16.67 -10.11
C PRO A 64 -17.72 16.29 -8.70
N SER A 65 -17.85 15.02 -8.30
CA SER A 65 -17.19 14.49 -7.10
C SER A 65 -17.44 12.98 -6.95
N ASN A 66 -16.36 12.24 -6.68
CA ASN A 66 -16.32 10.83 -6.24
C ASN A 66 -16.71 9.75 -7.26
N THR A 67 -15.71 9.32 -8.03
CA THR A 67 -15.60 7.99 -8.65
C THR A 67 -15.71 6.87 -7.62
N THR A 68 -16.89 6.25 -7.45
CA THR A 68 -17.07 4.84 -7.01
C THR A 68 -18.52 4.36 -7.15
N SER A 69 -19.17 4.56 -8.30
CA SER A 69 -20.49 3.96 -8.56
C SER A 69 -20.46 3.13 -9.85
N ILE A 70 -19.87 1.94 -9.75
CA ILE A 70 -20.18 0.86 -10.69
C ILE A 70 -21.52 0.28 -10.21
N ASP A 71 -22.56 0.39 -11.03
CA ASP A 71 -23.87 -0.15 -10.73
C ASP A 71 -23.78 -1.63 -10.33
N ARG A 72 -24.26 -1.94 -9.13
CA ARG A 72 -24.28 -3.30 -8.55
C ARG A 72 -25.05 -4.33 -9.39
N LYS A 73 -25.84 -3.90 -10.39
CA LYS A 73 -26.55 -4.79 -11.32
C LYS A 73 -25.73 -5.19 -12.54
N ASP A 74 -24.79 -4.36 -12.98
CA ASP A 74 -23.79 -4.68 -14.03
C ASP A 74 -22.58 -5.43 -13.45
N ALA A 75 -22.47 -5.50 -12.12
CA ALA A 75 -21.50 -6.28 -11.35
C ALA A 75 -21.86 -7.77 -11.16
N ARG A 76 -22.86 -8.31 -11.89
CA ARG A 76 -23.04 -9.77 -12.04
C ARG A 76 -22.01 -10.26 -13.05
N GLY A 77 -20.82 -10.57 -12.55
CA GLY A 77 -19.58 -10.69 -13.31
C GLY A 77 -19.48 -11.82 -14.33
N LEU A 78 -18.28 -11.96 -14.89
CA LEU A 78 -17.75 -13.19 -15.48
C LEU A 78 -17.67 -14.15 -14.29
N ARG A 79 -18.82 -14.69 -13.90
CA ARG A 79 -18.86 -15.72 -12.90
C ARG A 79 -18.42 -16.97 -13.64
N ASP A 80 -17.20 -17.41 -13.38
CA ASP A 80 -17.13 -18.79 -12.89
C ASP A 80 -18.10 -18.84 -11.71
N ASP A 81 -18.95 -19.86 -11.61
CA ASP A 81 -19.90 -20.05 -10.50
C ASP A 81 -19.21 -20.18 -9.11
N VAL A 82 -17.90 -19.94 -9.08
CA VAL A 82 -17.03 -19.87 -7.92
C VAL A 82 -16.77 -18.41 -7.58
N LYS A 83 -17.18 -17.99 -6.38
CA LYS A 83 -16.84 -16.67 -5.78
C LYS A 83 -15.37 -16.31 -6.10
N PRO A 84 -15.05 -15.05 -6.46
CA PRO A 84 -13.69 -14.64 -6.79
C PRO A 84 -12.74 -14.96 -5.63
N ARG A 85 -12.01 -16.06 -5.74
CA ARG A 85 -10.84 -16.30 -4.91
C ARG A 85 -9.69 -15.51 -5.54
N MET A 86 -9.60 -14.20 -5.22
CA MET A 86 -8.26 -13.58 -5.04
C MET A 86 -7.38 -14.57 -4.26
N MET A 87 -6.04 -14.57 -4.43
CA MET A 87 -5.19 -15.41 -3.57
C MET A 87 -5.79 -15.37 -2.17
N ALA A 88 -6.30 -16.52 -1.69
CA ALA A 88 -7.12 -16.51 -0.49
C ALA A 88 -6.26 -15.81 0.57
N LEU A 89 -6.80 -14.80 1.23
CA LEU A 89 -6.11 -14.19 2.35
C LEU A 89 -5.93 -15.31 3.36
N GLU A 90 -4.77 -15.96 3.33
CA GLU A 90 -4.38 -16.95 4.30
C GLU A 90 -4.01 -16.16 5.53
N SER A 91 -4.72 -16.43 6.63
CA SER A 91 -4.39 -15.86 7.92
C SER A 91 -3.50 -16.84 8.65
N PHE A 92 -2.40 -16.33 9.20
CA PHE A 92 -1.60 -17.06 10.18
C PHE A 92 -1.55 -16.26 11.49
N PHE A 93 -1.17 -16.94 12.56
CA PHE A 93 -1.13 -16.37 13.90
C PHE A 93 0.31 -16.11 14.33
N VAL A 94 0.51 -15.00 15.03
CA VAL A 94 1.76 -14.64 15.70
C VAL A 94 1.49 -14.50 17.18
N LEU A 95 2.11 -15.34 18.00
CA LEU A 95 2.05 -15.28 19.46
C LEU A 95 3.22 -14.42 19.96
N LEU A 96 2.91 -13.33 20.65
CA LEU A 96 3.87 -12.43 21.27
C LEU A 96 3.82 -12.61 22.78
N LYS A 97 4.91 -13.08 23.36
CA LYS A 97 5.14 -13.10 24.82
C LYS A 97 5.92 -11.84 25.18
N MET A 98 5.19 -10.84 25.66
CA MET A 98 5.67 -9.50 25.96
C MET A 98 5.92 -9.33 27.45
N LYS A 99 7.11 -8.83 27.78
CA LYS A 99 7.46 -8.40 29.13
C LYS A 99 7.74 -6.90 29.15
N ASP A 100 7.55 -6.27 30.30
CA ASP A 100 8.01 -4.91 30.51
C ASP A 100 9.52 -4.85 30.81
N GLN A 101 10.03 -3.66 31.10
CA GLN A 101 11.44 -3.44 31.48
C GLN A 101 11.86 -4.12 32.79
N CYS A 102 10.91 -4.50 33.64
CA CYS A 102 11.12 -5.18 34.91
C CYS A 102 11.05 -6.72 34.78
N GLY A 103 10.63 -7.22 33.61
CA GLY A 103 10.46 -8.64 33.37
C GLY A 103 9.06 -9.17 33.73
N GLU A 104 8.17 -8.26 34.13
CA GLU A 104 6.77 -8.54 34.44
C GLU A 104 5.93 -8.65 33.16
N PRO A 105 4.79 -9.36 33.20
CA PRO A 105 3.90 -9.47 32.05
C PRO A 105 3.40 -8.09 31.62
N LEU A 106 3.57 -7.78 30.34
CA LEU A 106 3.14 -6.49 29.80
C LEU A 106 1.62 -6.28 29.95
N ARG A 107 1.22 -5.06 30.31
CA ARG A 107 -0.17 -4.69 30.54
C ARG A 107 -1.06 -4.76 29.28
N PRO A 108 -2.36 -5.09 29.44
CA PRO A 108 -3.36 -5.15 28.37
C PRO A 108 -3.43 -3.93 27.44
N GLU A 109 -3.26 -2.74 28.01
CA GLU A 109 -3.46 -1.45 27.35
C GLU A 109 -2.33 -1.13 26.36
N LEU A 110 -1.14 -1.70 26.58
CA LEU A 110 0.03 -1.54 25.73
C LEU A 110 0.06 -2.61 24.64
N ARG A 111 -0.93 -2.60 23.75
CA ARG A 111 -1.04 -3.60 22.68
C ARG A 111 0.09 -3.44 21.65
N PRO A 112 0.97 -4.44 21.47
CA PRO A 112 2.00 -4.39 20.43
C PRO A 112 1.35 -4.39 19.05
N THR A 113 1.92 -3.64 18.10
CA THR A 113 1.44 -3.61 16.72
C THR A 113 2.37 -4.42 15.84
N VAL A 114 1.87 -5.51 15.25
CA VAL A 114 2.61 -6.30 14.25
C VAL A 114 2.17 -5.92 12.84
N ARG A 115 3.09 -5.92 11.88
CA ARG A 115 2.82 -5.57 10.48
C ARG A 115 3.48 -6.52 9.51
N ILE A 116 2.80 -6.79 8.39
CA ILE A 116 3.38 -7.45 7.21
C ILE A 116 3.57 -6.37 6.13
N GLY A 117 4.83 -5.98 5.91
CA GLY A 117 5.13 -4.80 5.10
C GLY A 117 4.34 -3.58 5.61
N PRO A 118 3.50 -2.93 4.79
CA PRO A 118 2.72 -1.76 5.22
C PRO A 118 1.44 -2.10 6.00
N LEU A 119 1.00 -3.36 6.08
CA LEU A 119 -0.31 -3.70 6.65
C LEU A 119 -0.22 -4.10 8.12
N PRO A 120 -1.05 -3.52 9.02
CA PRO A 120 -1.15 -3.99 10.39
C PRO A 120 -1.90 -5.32 10.48
N CYS A 121 -1.46 -6.18 11.40
CA CYS A 121 -2.19 -7.36 11.84
C CYS A 121 -3.18 -6.99 12.94
N GLU A 122 -4.27 -7.73 13.05
CA GLU A 122 -5.22 -7.56 14.14
C GLU A 122 -4.66 -8.23 15.40
N THR A 123 -4.43 -7.46 16.46
CA THR A 123 -3.81 -7.97 17.69
C THR A 123 -4.82 -8.02 18.83
N LEU A 124 -5.05 -9.22 19.35
CA LEU A 124 -5.90 -9.49 20.49
C LEU A 124 -5.05 -9.87 21.69
N GLN A 125 -5.56 -9.58 22.88
CA GLN A 125 -4.90 -9.94 24.13
C GLN A 125 -5.26 -11.37 24.52
N GLY A 126 -4.24 -12.12 24.97
CA GLY A 126 -4.40 -13.43 25.59
C GLY A 126 -4.18 -13.36 27.11
N PRO A 127 -3.60 -14.41 27.73
CA PRO A 127 -3.15 -14.39 29.12
C PRO A 127 -2.22 -13.19 29.43
N PRO A 128 -1.99 -12.84 30.71
CA PRO A 128 -1.10 -11.74 31.08
C PRO A 128 0.25 -11.78 30.33
N GLY A 129 0.65 -10.64 29.74
CA GLY A 129 1.86 -10.51 28.93
C GLY A 129 1.82 -11.25 27.58
N THR A 130 0.68 -11.76 27.14
CA THR A 130 0.58 -12.51 25.87
C THR A 130 -0.39 -11.83 24.91
N PHE A 131 0.01 -11.70 23.64
CA PHE A 131 -0.80 -11.12 22.57
C PHE A 131 -0.80 -12.04 21.35
N VAL A 132 -1.94 -12.18 20.69
CA VAL A 132 -2.11 -12.97 19.48
C VAL A 132 -2.42 -12.03 18.33
N ALA A 133 -1.52 -11.94 17.36
CA ALA A 133 -1.73 -11.17 16.14
C ALA A 133 -2.15 -12.08 14.99
N THR A 134 -3.33 -11.80 14.43
CA THR A 134 -3.86 -12.46 13.24
C THR A 134 -3.44 -11.67 12.01
N CYS A 135 -2.60 -12.26 11.18
CA CYS A 135 -1.96 -11.57 10.08
C CYS A 135 -2.45 -12.08 8.72
N PRO A 136 -3.01 -11.21 7.85
CA PRO A 136 -3.35 -11.59 6.49
C PRO A 136 -2.11 -11.69 5.59
N PHE A 137 -1.94 -12.81 4.88
CA PHE A 137 -0.86 -13.02 3.93
C PHE A 137 -1.41 -13.23 2.50
N PRO A 138 -0.79 -12.65 1.45
CA PRO A 138 0.29 -11.64 1.47
C PRO A 138 -0.20 -10.23 1.88
N GLY A 139 -1.49 -10.10 2.20
CA GLY A 139 -2.12 -8.86 2.62
C GLY A 139 -2.72 -8.05 1.46
N SER A 140 -3.76 -7.27 1.76
CA SER A 140 -4.61 -6.52 0.81
C SER A 140 -3.89 -5.45 -0.03
N SER A 141 -2.69 -5.06 0.37
CA SER A 141 -1.89 -4.01 -0.27
C SER A 141 -0.55 -4.53 -0.78
N SER A 142 -0.35 -5.85 -0.84
CA SER A 142 0.81 -6.45 -1.47
C SER A 142 0.89 -6.06 -2.95
N THR A 143 2.10 -6.02 -3.51
CA THR A 143 2.31 -5.77 -4.95
C THR A 143 1.57 -6.80 -5.79
N GLU A 144 1.55 -8.06 -5.34
CA GLU A 144 0.82 -9.15 -5.98
C GLU A 144 -0.69 -8.89 -6.00
N MET A 145 -1.31 -8.53 -4.87
CA MET A 145 -2.75 -8.26 -4.83
C MET A 145 -3.13 -6.98 -5.57
N ARG A 146 -2.26 -5.96 -5.56
CA ARG A 146 -2.42 -4.75 -6.39
C ARG A 146 -2.32 -5.08 -7.88
N CYS A 147 -1.40 -5.97 -8.27
CA CYS A 147 -1.31 -6.47 -9.62
C CYS A 147 -2.60 -7.21 -10.00
N GLU A 148 -3.05 -8.16 -9.18
CA GLU A 148 -4.28 -8.91 -9.43
C GLU A 148 -5.46 -7.94 -9.59
N ALA A 149 -5.64 -6.99 -8.67
CA ALA A 149 -6.71 -5.99 -8.75
C ALA A 149 -6.62 -5.12 -10.02
N SER A 150 -5.40 -4.78 -10.45
CA SER A 150 -5.19 -3.98 -11.66
C SER A 150 -5.52 -4.77 -12.94
N VAL A 151 -5.10 -6.03 -13.01
CA VAL A 151 -5.41 -6.92 -14.13
C VAL A 151 -6.90 -7.25 -14.16
N ASP A 152 -7.54 -7.46 -13.00
CA ASP A 152 -8.97 -7.69 -12.88
C ASP A 152 -9.79 -6.49 -13.37
N ALA A 153 -9.39 -5.27 -12.96
CA ALA A 153 -10.00 -4.04 -13.43
C ALA A 153 -9.84 -3.85 -14.95
N LEU A 154 -8.66 -4.21 -15.50
CA LEU A 154 -8.41 -4.16 -16.93
C LEU A 154 -9.25 -5.19 -17.69
N LEU A 155 -9.25 -6.46 -17.29
CA LEU A 155 -10.04 -7.51 -17.93
C LEU A 155 -11.54 -7.22 -17.87
N SER A 156 -12.02 -6.74 -16.73
CA SER A 156 -13.41 -6.31 -16.57
C SER A 156 -13.75 -5.16 -17.52
N ARG A 157 -12.83 -4.21 -17.71
CA ARG A 157 -13.01 -3.10 -18.65
C ARG A 157 -12.99 -3.57 -20.11
N LEU A 158 -12.10 -4.46 -20.48
CA LEU A 158 -11.98 -4.93 -21.86
C LEU A 158 -13.16 -5.84 -22.26
N ALA A 159 -13.56 -6.76 -21.38
CA ALA A 159 -14.62 -7.73 -21.67
C ALA A 159 -16.05 -7.16 -21.48
N ARG A 160 -16.24 -6.23 -20.53
CA ARG A 160 -17.58 -5.69 -20.19
C ARG A 160 -17.65 -4.19 -20.00
N GLY A 161 -16.51 -3.50 -19.99
CA GLY A 161 -16.45 -2.07 -19.78
C GLY A 161 -17.15 -1.32 -20.90
N ARG A 162 -17.64 -0.14 -20.51
CA ARG A 162 -18.14 0.89 -21.40
C ARG A 162 -17.08 1.98 -21.51
N LEU A 163 -17.00 2.64 -22.67
CA LEU A 163 -16.27 3.91 -22.74
C LEU A 163 -17.04 4.96 -21.92
N PRO A 164 -16.39 5.81 -21.11
CA PRO A 164 -17.08 6.88 -20.38
C PRO A 164 -17.91 7.75 -21.34
N GLY A 165 -19.23 7.76 -21.16
CA GLY A 165 -20.18 8.47 -22.03
C GLY A 165 -20.81 7.62 -23.15
N ALA A 166 -20.31 6.41 -23.42
CA ALA A 166 -20.97 5.41 -24.25
C ALA A 166 -21.67 4.37 -23.36
N CYS A 167 -22.89 3.99 -23.70
CA CYS A 167 -23.69 2.98 -23.03
C CYS A 167 -23.49 1.54 -23.55
N PRO A 168 -23.18 1.29 -24.83
CA PRO A 168 -22.91 -0.07 -25.27
C PRO A 168 -21.56 -0.60 -24.75
N ARG A 169 -21.46 -1.93 -24.65
CA ARG A 169 -20.21 -2.61 -24.27
C ARG A 169 -19.17 -2.42 -25.36
N LEU A 170 -17.89 -2.46 -25.00
CA LEU A 170 -16.79 -2.36 -25.95
C LEU A 170 -16.89 -3.37 -27.10
N THR A 171 -17.30 -4.60 -26.81
CA THR A 171 -17.51 -5.66 -27.82
C THR A 171 -18.60 -5.30 -28.83
N THR A 172 -19.70 -4.70 -28.36
CA THR A 172 -20.80 -4.20 -29.21
C THR A 172 -20.36 -3.01 -30.05
N ILE A 173 -19.58 -2.09 -29.48
CA ILE A 173 -19.01 -0.95 -30.20
C ILE A 173 -18.13 -1.47 -31.35
N TRP A 174 -17.21 -2.39 -31.08
CA TRP A 174 -16.36 -2.97 -32.13
C TRP A 174 -17.15 -3.71 -33.19
N ALA A 175 -18.14 -4.51 -32.81
CA ALA A 175 -19.00 -5.21 -33.78
C ALA A 175 -19.70 -4.22 -34.73
N LEU A 176 -20.25 -3.12 -34.21
CA LEU A 176 -20.91 -2.10 -35.03
C LEU A 176 -19.92 -1.32 -35.90
N LEU A 177 -18.75 -1.00 -35.38
CA LEU A 177 -17.74 -0.30 -36.17
C LEU A 177 -17.22 -1.16 -37.31
N LEU A 178 -17.03 -2.47 -37.09
CA LEU A 178 -16.68 -3.40 -38.16
C LEU A 178 -17.80 -3.53 -39.19
N ASP A 179 -19.04 -3.68 -38.74
CA ASP A 179 -20.19 -3.83 -39.63
C ASP A 179 -20.44 -2.56 -40.48
N GLN A 180 -20.39 -1.38 -39.85
CA GLN A 180 -20.79 -0.12 -40.48
C GLN A 180 -19.63 0.60 -41.19
N MET A 181 -18.40 0.49 -40.69
CA MET A 181 -17.24 1.12 -41.32
C MET A 181 -16.29 0.14 -41.98
N GLY A 182 -16.26 -1.15 -41.63
CA GLY A 182 -15.41 -2.14 -42.30
C GLY A 182 -15.55 -2.10 -43.83
N PRO A 183 -16.79 -2.13 -44.38
CA PRO A 183 -17.02 -1.98 -45.83
C PRO A 183 -16.61 -0.61 -46.40
N ARG A 184 -16.44 0.41 -45.56
CA ARG A 184 -16.08 1.79 -45.95
C ARG A 184 -14.59 2.09 -45.76
N LEU A 185 -13.84 1.22 -45.10
CA LEU A 185 -12.39 1.34 -44.89
C LEU A 185 -11.61 0.55 -45.96
N THR A 186 -12.08 0.55 -47.21
CA THR A 186 -11.36 -0.03 -48.35
C THR A 186 -10.32 0.94 -48.87
N GLN A 187 -9.30 0.41 -49.55
CA GLN A 187 -8.33 1.25 -50.25
C GLN A 187 -9.03 2.22 -51.22
N ALA A 188 -10.00 1.73 -52.01
CA ALA A 188 -10.74 2.54 -52.97
C ALA A 188 -11.51 3.70 -52.30
N SER A 189 -12.27 3.43 -51.25
CA SER A 189 -13.06 4.45 -50.53
C SER A 189 -12.20 5.46 -49.77
N LEU A 190 -11.03 5.04 -49.29
CA LEU A 190 -10.07 5.93 -48.63
C LEU A 190 -9.27 6.78 -49.63
N PHE A 191 -9.11 6.31 -50.87
CA PHE A 191 -8.55 7.10 -51.97
C PHE A 191 -9.56 8.05 -52.62
N GLN A 192 -10.85 7.73 -52.53
CA GLN A 192 -11.92 8.47 -53.20
C GLN A 192 -11.91 9.99 -52.90
N PRO A 193 -11.73 10.47 -51.66
CA PRO A 193 -11.66 11.91 -51.38
C PRO A 193 -10.46 12.62 -52.00
N PHE A 194 -9.40 11.88 -52.36
CA PHE A 194 -8.25 12.43 -53.07
C PHE A 194 -8.43 12.39 -54.59
N LEU A 195 -9.23 11.46 -55.10
CA LEU A 195 -9.50 11.31 -56.53
C LEU A 195 -10.66 12.21 -57.00
N GLU A 196 -11.68 12.42 -56.16
CA GLU A 196 -12.85 13.26 -56.44
C GLU A 196 -12.53 14.72 -56.82
N PRO A 197 -11.53 15.39 -56.22
CA PRO A 197 -11.14 16.74 -56.63
C PRO A 197 -10.26 16.77 -57.90
N GLY A 198 -10.01 15.62 -58.54
CA GLY A 198 -9.12 15.52 -59.69
C GLY A 198 -7.63 15.69 -59.33
N LEU A 199 -7.22 15.47 -58.07
CA LEU A 199 -5.80 15.53 -57.72
C LEU A 199 -5.03 14.44 -58.46
N ASN A 200 -4.18 14.86 -59.39
CA ASN A 200 -3.24 13.97 -60.05
C ASN A 200 -2.06 13.69 -59.10
N LEU A 201 -2.27 12.75 -58.18
CA LEU A 201 -1.25 12.34 -57.22
C LEU A 201 -0.17 11.52 -57.97
N GLY A 202 1.08 11.98 -57.91
CA GLY A 202 2.19 11.24 -58.50
C GLY A 202 2.34 9.82 -57.90
N PRO A 203 2.94 8.86 -58.64
CA PRO A 203 3.00 7.45 -58.24
C PRO A 203 3.57 7.23 -56.82
N ARG A 204 4.60 8.00 -56.44
CA ARG A 204 5.22 7.93 -55.10
C ARG A 204 4.26 8.31 -53.98
N THR A 205 3.42 9.32 -54.21
CA THR A 205 2.42 9.77 -53.24
C THR A 205 1.33 8.73 -53.07
N LEU A 206 0.86 8.15 -54.18
CA LEU A 206 -0.10 7.04 -54.16
C LEU A 206 0.45 5.82 -53.42
N THR A 207 1.71 5.43 -53.66
CA THR A 207 2.36 4.33 -52.93
C THR A 207 2.47 4.62 -51.44
N THR A 208 2.77 5.86 -51.07
CA THR A 208 2.91 6.27 -49.66
C THR A 208 1.57 6.26 -48.94
N ILE A 209 0.51 6.77 -49.57
CA ILE A 209 -0.86 6.70 -49.03
C ILE A 209 -1.29 5.24 -48.91
N ALA A 210 -1.06 4.41 -49.94
CA ALA A 210 -1.41 2.98 -49.89
C ALA A 210 -0.69 2.24 -48.75
N ALA A 211 0.59 2.53 -48.55
CA ALA A 211 1.37 1.96 -47.45
C ALA A 211 0.81 2.38 -46.08
N LEU A 212 0.44 3.65 -45.91
CA LEU A 212 -0.18 4.15 -44.69
C LEU A 212 -1.54 3.48 -44.41
N LEU A 213 -2.39 3.35 -45.43
CA LEU A 213 -3.69 2.70 -45.30
C LEU A 213 -3.55 1.22 -44.94
N ASN A 214 -2.55 0.52 -45.50
CA ASN A 214 -2.25 -0.85 -45.11
C ASN A 214 -1.81 -0.96 -43.64
N GLN A 215 -1.06 0.02 -43.11
CA GLN A 215 -0.71 0.05 -41.68
C GLN A 215 -1.94 0.24 -40.79
N PHE A 216 -2.88 1.10 -41.18
CA PHE A 216 -4.13 1.27 -40.42
C PHE A 216 -5.01 0.02 -40.46
N ARG A 217 -5.10 -0.64 -41.62
CA ARG A 217 -5.84 -1.90 -41.75
C ARG A 217 -5.23 -3.00 -40.88
N ALA A 218 -3.90 -3.09 -40.83
CA ALA A 218 -3.16 -4.03 -39.98
C ALA A 218 -3.38 -3.82 -38.47
N LEU A 219 -3.85 -2.64 -38.05
CA LEU A 219 -4.32 -2.39 -36.68
C LEU A 219 -5.82 -2.63 -36.52
N TRP A 220 -6.61 -2.25 -37.52
CA TRP A 220 -8.07 -2.29 -37.50
C TRP A 220 -8.64 -3.70 -37.49
N GLU A 221 -8.20 -4.56 -38.41
CA GLU A 221 -8.73 -5.92 -38.56
C GLU A 221 -8.43 -6.79 -37.32
N PRO A 222 -7.19 -6.85 -36.80
CA PRO A 222 -6.90 -7.64 -35.60
C PRO A 222 -7.58 -7.09 -34.34
N ALA A 223 -7.76 -5.77 -34.23
CA ALA A 223 -8.55 -5.17 -33.15
C ALA A 223 -10.02 -5.62 -33.24
N GLY A 224 -10.55 -5.64 -34.46
CA GLY A 224 -11.86 -6.18 -34.75
C GLY A 224 -12.02 -7.63 -34.32
N ASP A 225 -11.15 -8.51 -34.80
CA ASP A 225 -11.16 -9.94 -34.46
C ASP A 225 -11.00 -10.18 -32.95
N PHE A 226 -10.22 -9.35 -32.28
CA PHE A 226 -9.97 -9.48 -30.84
C PHE A 226 -11.18 -9.09 -29.98
N PHE A 227 -11.87 -8.00 -30.34
CA PHE A 227 -12.92 -7.42 -29.50
C PHE A 227 -14.35 -7.71 -29.99
N ALA A 228 -14.60 -7.89 -31.28
CA ALA A 228 -15.94 -8.10 -31.79
C ALA A 228 -16.47 -9.49 -31.41
N SER A 229 -17.76 -9.55 -31.06
CA SER A 229 -18.43 -10.82 -30.83
C SER A 229 -18.68 -11.51 -32.17
N THR A 230 -18.28 -12.78 -32.29
CA THR A 230 -18.55 -13.59 -33.48
C THR A 230 -20.02 -14.03 -33.52
N THR A 231 -20.47 -14.65 -34.62
CA THR A 231 -21.80 -15.30 -34.73
C THR A 231 -22.07 -16.36 -33.66
N ARG A 232 -21.04 -16.82 -32.93
CA ARG A 232 -21.15 -17.74 -31.78
C ARG A 232 -21.34 -17.01 -30.45
N GLY A 233 -21.41 -15.68 -30.44
CA GLY A 233 -21.67 -14.86 -29.26
C GLY A 233 -20.45 -14.57 -28.38
N GLN A 234 -19.25 -15.03 -28.76
CA GLN A 234 -18.00 -14.80 -28.01
C GLN A 234 -16.95 -14.09 -28.89
N SER A 235 -16.15 -13.22 -28.26
CA SER A 235 -14.99 -12.52 -28.84
C SER A 235 -13.70 -13.29 -28.62
N ALA A 236 -12.66 -13.07 -29.44
CA ALA A 236 -11.38 -13.75 -29.24
C ALA A 236 -10.70 -13.36 -27.91
N LEU A 237 -11.01 -12.19 -27.34
CA LEU A 237 -10.68 -11.84 -25.95
C LEU A 237 -11.30 -12.82 -24.95
N GLU A 238 -12.59 -13.14 -25.11
CA GLU A 238 -13.29 -14.09 -24.23
C GLU A 238 -12.74 -15.51 -24.40
N ASP A 239 -12.44 -15.94 -25.61
CA ASP A 239 -11.77 -17.23 -25.89
C ASP A 239 -10.36 -17.28 -25.27
N THR A 240 -9.62 -16.16 -25.34
CA THR A 240 -8.31 -16.04 -24.70
C THR A 240 -8.45 -16.15 -23.18
N ILE A 241 -9.44 -15.50 -22.57
CA ILE A 241 -9.72 -15.63 -21.14
C ILE A 241 -10.07 -17.09 -20.79
N ALA A 242 -10.93 -17.73 -21.58
CA ALA A 242 -11.37 -19.11 -21.35
C ALA A 242 -10.21 -20.12 -21.48
N SER A 243 -9.38 -20.00 -22.51
CA SER A 243 -8.22 -20.88 -22.73
C SER A 243 -7.18 -20.84 -21.61
N HIS A 244 -7.11 -19.74 -20.86
CA HIS A 244 -6.24 -19.61 -19.69
C HIS A 244 -6.89 -20.15 -18.40
N GLY A 245 -8.05 -20.81 -18.48
CA GLY A 245 -8.80 -21.31 -17.32
C GLY A 245 -9.65 -20.24 -16.64
N GLY A 246 -10.09 -19.23 -17.39
CA GLY A 246 -10.93 -18.14 -16.90
C GLY A 246 -10.14 -16.90 -16.44
N ALA A 247 -10.86 -15.81 -16.16
CA ALA A 247 -10.27 -14.51 -15.83
C ALA A 247 -9.40 -14.57 -14.56
N GLN A 248 -9.78 -15.42 -13.61
CA GLN A 248 -9.03 -15.61 -12.37
C GLN A 248 -7.66 -16.25 -12.60
N ALA A 249 -7.59 -17.27 -13.46
CA ALA A 249 -6.35 -17.97 -13.76
C ALA A 249 -5.42 -17.09 -14.61
N LEU A 250 -5.96 -16.40 -15.62
CA LEU A 250 -5.22 -15.42 -16.42
C LEU A 250 -4.61 -14.32 -15.54
N ARG A 251 -5.37 -13.77 -14.59
CA ARG A 251 -4.91 -12.76 -13.64
C ARG A 251 -3.71 -13.25 -12.81
N ARG A 252 -3.82 -14.46 -12.25
CA ARG A 252 -2.74 -15.07 -11.45
C ARG A 252 -1.50 -15.33 -12.30
N GLN A 253 -1.67 -15.83 -13.52
CA GLN A 253 -0.56 -16.11 -14.42
C GLN A 253 0.17 -14.82 -14.85
N ALA A 254 -0.58 -13.77 -15.18
CA ALA A 254 -0.03 -12.46 -15.53
C ALA A 254 0.80 -11.86 -14.38
N CYS A 255 0.27 -11.88 -13.15
CA CYS A 255 0.99 -11.32 -11.99
C CYS A 255 2.20 -12.16 -11.59
N ARG A 256 2.10 -13.49 -11.63
CA ARG A 256 3.26 -14.38 -11.42
C ARG A 256 4.37 -14.15 -12.45
N ALA A 257 4.02 -13.99 -13.72
CA ALA A 257 4.98 -13.72 -14.79
C ALA A 257 5.71 -12.39 -14.59
N LEU A 258 5.00 -11.37 -14.08
CA LEU A 258 5.58 -10.06 -13.76
C LEU A 258 6.48 -10.11 -12.52
N HIS A 259 6.18 -10.97 -11.55
CA HIS A 259 6.88 -10.96 -10.27
C HIS A 259 8.06 -11.93 -10.14
N GLN A 260 8.24 -12.93 -11.01
CA GLN A 260 9.38 -13.91 -11.12
C GLN A 260 9.91 -14.60 -9.83
N ALA A 261 9.55 -14.15 -8.64
CA ALA A 261 9.60 -14.80 -7.33
C ALA A 261 8.78 -13.92 -6.36
N PRO A 262 8.02 -14.47 -5.41
CA PRO A 262 7.34 -13.64 -4.42
C PRO A 262 8.38 -12.83 -3.63
N THR A 263 8.38 -11.51 -3.82
CA THR A 263 9.20 -10.60 -3.01
C THR A 263 8.89 -10.88 -1.54
N PRO A 264 9.89 -11.25 -0.72
CA PRO A 264 9.61 -11.67 0.63
C PRO A 264 9.06 -10.50 1.46
N PHE A 265 8.05 -10.77 2.28
CA PHE A 265 7.44 -9.79 3.16
C PHE A 265 8.08 -9.83 4.54
N ASN A 266 8.50 -8.68 5.06
CA ASN A 266 8.98 -8.59 6.43
C ASN A 266 7.80 -8.49 7.39
N LEU A 267 7.72 -9.43 8.32
CA LEU A 267 6.92 -9.37 9.52
C LEU A 267 7.67 -8.49 10.53
N THR A 268 7.06 -7.40 10.99
CA THR A 268 7.71 -6.41 11.85
C THR A 268 6.88 -6.13 13.09
N LEU A 269 7.56 -5.98 14.23
CA LEU A 269 7.00 -5.41 15.44
C LEU A 269 7.25 -3.90 15.40
N ALA A 270 6.17 -3.12 15.38
CA ALA A 270 6.25 -1.66 15.37
C ALA A 270 6.68 -1.14 16.75
N GLY A 271 7.47 -0.08 16.74
CA GLY A 271 7.98 0.61 17.92
C GLY A 271 8.92 1.74 17.51
N PRO A 272 9.52 2.46 18.48
CA PRO A 272 10.50 3.52 18.20
C PRO A 272 11.69 3.03 17.36
N SER A 273 12.03 1.75 17.51
CA SER A 273 12.92 1.01 16.62
C SER A 273 12.16 -0.21 16.14
N ALA A 274 11.62 -0.16 14.92
CA ALA A 274 10.89 -1.29 14.36
C ALA A 274 11.79 -2.53 14.24
N VAL A 275 11.31 -3.66 14.73
CA VAL A 275 12.09 -4.92 14.76
C VAL A 275 11.53 -5.89 13.73
N VAL A 276 12.39 -6.45 12.89
CA VAL A 276 12.00 -7.54 11.97
C VAL A 276 11.92 -8.84 12.76
N LEU A 277 10.76 -9.48 12.75
CA LEU A 277 10.48 -10.76 13.41
C LEU A 277 10.76 -11.96 12.47
N ALA A 278 10.38 -11.83 11.20
CA ALA A 278 10.60 -12.83 10.16
C ALA A 278 10.51 -12.23 8.75
N THR A 279 11.02 -12.99 7.78
CA THR A 279 10.94 -12.69 6.36
C THR A 279 10.17 -13.83 5.67
N LEU A 280 8.97 -13.53 5.19
CA LEU A 280 7.96 -14.49 4.74
C LEU A 280 7.85 -14.54 3.22
N ARG A 281 7.95 -15.73 2.63
CA ARG A 281 7.69 -15.97 1.20
C ARG A 281 6.33 -16.62 0.94
N ALA A 282 5.76 -17.24 1.96
CA ALA A 282 4.45 -17.87 1.99
C ALA A 282 3.83 -17.65 3.38
N ALA A 283 2.53 -17.90 3.50
CA ALA A 283 1.88 -17.93 4.81
C ALA A 283 2.50 -19.09 5.62
N PRO A 284 2.95 -18.84 6.87
CA PRO A 284 3.33 -19.90 7.78
C PRO A 284 2.18 -20.89 8.02
N ASN A 285 2.50 -22.18 8.05
CA ASN A 285 1.53 -23.25 8.35
C ASN A 285 1.29 -23.42 9.86
N SER A 286 2.09 -22.75 10.69
CA SER A 286 2.04 -22.83 12.15
C SER A 286 2.11 -21.44 12.77
N THR A 287 1.64 -21.31 14.00
CA THR A 287 1.80 -20.09 14.80
C THR A 287 3.28 -19.77 14.96
N LEU A 288 3.65 -18.51 14.71
CA LEU A 288 5.00 -18.01 14.99
C LEU A 288 5.05 -17.45 16.41
N GLU A 289 5.98 -17.90 17.24
CA GLU A 289 6.11 -17.41 18.61
C GLU A 289 7.35 -16.51 18.79
N TYR A 290 7.18 -15.38 19.46
CA TYR A 290 8.27 -14.45 19.78
C TYR A 290 8.18 -13.94 21.21
N THR A 291 9.32 -13.91 21.91
CA THR A 291 9.45 -13.24 23.20
C THR A 291 10.17 -11.92 23.01
N ARG A 292 9.56 -10.82 23.46
CA ARG A 292 10.12 -9.46 23.34
C ARG A 292 9.80 -8.63 24.57
N ASN A 293 10.63 -7.62 24.80
CA ASN A 293 10.40 -6.64 25.85
C ASN A 293 9.85 -5.36 25.22
N MET A 294 8.96 -4.67 25.93
CA MET A 294 8.48 -3.35 25.55
C MET A 294 8.44 -2.47 26.79
N THR A 295 8.94 -1.24 26.67
CA THR A 295 8.93 -0.30 27.78
C THR A 295 7.51 0.12 28.11
N ASP A 296 7.13 -0.01 29.37
CA ASP A 296 5.88 0.47 29.94
C ASP A 296 6.15 1.72 30.76
N SER A 297 5.68 2.86 30.27
CA SER A 297 5.95 4.16 30.89
C SER A 297 5.27 4.36 32.25
N GLN A 298 4.31 3.51 32.63
CA GLN A 298 3.64 3.60 33.94
C GLN A 298 4.19 2.60 34.96
N GLN A 299 5.06 1.68 34.53
CA GLN A 299 5.74 0.75 35.42
C GLN A 299 7.03 1.36 35.95
N LEU A 300 7.60 0.78 37.01
CA LEU A 300 8.89 1.22 37.55
C LEU A 300 10.00 1.05 36.51
N ALA A 301 10.98 1.94 36.53
CA ALA A 301 12.15 1.89 35.66
C ALA A 301 13.19 0.95 36.27
N CYS A 302 12.92 -0.35 36.25
CA CYS A 302 13.79 -1.34 36.89
C CYS A 302 15.21 -1.34 36.31
N CYS A 303 16.18 -1.57 37.17
CA CYS A 303 17.60 -1.57 36.80
C CYS A 303 18.37 -2.66 37.57
N PRO A 304 19.38 -3.28 36.95
CA PRO A 304 20.04 -4.45 37.53
C PRO A 304 21.02 -4.11 38.67
N ASN A 305 21.59 -2.91 38.69
CA ASN A 305 22.67 -2.53 39.61
C ASN A 305 22.13 -1.66 40.75
N ALA A 306 21.33 -2.24 41.64
CA ALA A 306 20.76 -1.54 42.79
C ALA A 306 21.86 -1.06 43.75
N GLY A 307 22.17 0.23 43.69
CA GLY A 307 23.18 0.88 44.51
C GLY A 307 22.61 1.45 45.80
N THR A 308 23.45 1.51 46.81
CA THR A 308 23.20 2.23 48.08
C THR A 308 24.03 3.50 48.10
N CYS A 309 23.55 4.54 48.78
CA CYS A 309 24.34 5.74 48.94
C CYS A 309 25.53 5.49 49.90
N THR A 310 26.67 6.09 49.58
CA THR A 310 27.84 6.15 50.46
C THR A 310 28.00 7.56 50.98
N GLY A 311 28.04 7.72 52.31
CA GLY A 311 27.90 9.03 52.97
C GLY A 311 26.44 9.46 53.12
N GLY A 312 26.13 10.22 54.16
CA GLY A 312 24.80 10.78 54.43
C GLY A 312 24.76 12.28 54.18
N GLY A 313 23.57 12.80 53.89
CA GLY A 313 23.33 14.24 53.79
C GLY A 313 24.00 14.87 52.55
N ALA A 314 24.68 16.00 52.75
CA ALA A 314 25.25 16.79 51.66
C ALA A 314 26.45 16.12 50.94
N ASP A 315 27.12 15.19 51.61
CA ASP A 315 28.31 14.50 51.10
C ASP A 315 27.99 13.09 50.56
N GLY A 316 26.72 12.67 50.63
CA GLY A 316 26.27 11.37 50.16
C GLY A 316 26.32 11.26 48.63
N SER A 317 26.89 10.15 48.14
CA SER A 317 26.90 9.85 46.70
C SER A 317 26.70 8.36 46.40
N TYR A 318 26.05 8.09 45.27
CA TYR A 318 25.96 6.73 44.70
C TYR A 318 27.22 6.41 43.89
N GLY A 319 27.67 5.16 43.99
CA GLY A 319 28.79 4.67 43.20
C GLY A 319 28.53 4.74 41.69
N ARG A 320 29.59 4.72 40.89
CA ARG A 320 29.50 4.84 39.42
C ARG A 320 28.74 3.67 38.78
N GLU A 321 28.79 2.52 39.40
CA GLU A 321 28.10 1.29 39.04
C GLU A 321 26.56 1.41 39.11
N ALA A 322 26.05 2.34 39.92
CA ALA A 322 24.63 2.63 40.04
C ALA A 322 24.11 3.56 38.93
N LEU A 323 24.98 4.18 38.13
CA LEU A 323 24.56 5.03 37.01
C LEU A 323 23.95 4.19 35.89
N VAL A 324 22.74 4.54 35.46
CA VAL A 324 22.06 3.86 34.34
C VAL A 324 22.66 4.34 33.02
N PRO A 325 23.29 3.45 32.21
CA PRO A 325 24.01 3.84 31.00
C PRO A 325 23.17 4.65 30.02
N GLY A 326 23.74 5.73 29.46
CA GLY A 326 23.06 6.57 28.46
C GLY A 326 21.94 7.47 29.01
N SER A 327 21.83 7.61 30.32
CA SER A 327 20.83 8.44 30.98
C SER A 327 21.43 9.24 32.15
N ASN A 328 20.66 10.18 32.70
CA ASN A 328 20.99 10.87 33.96
C ASN A 328 20.31 10.22 35.17
N CYS A 329 19.96 8.93 35.06
CA CYS A 329 19.28 8.18 36.10
C CYS A 329 20.27 7.35 36.93
N ILE A 330 19.94 7.18 38.20
CA ILE A 330 20.69 6.38 39.17
C ILE A 330 19.78 5.26 39.64
N CYS A 331 20.35 4.06 39.78
CA CYS A 331 19.69 2.86 40.23
C CYS A 331 19.77 2.77 41.75
N GLY A 332 18.68 3.13 42.43
CA GLY A 332 18.56 3.00 43.88
C GLY A 332 18.01 1.64 44.29
N ARG A 333 18.32 1.21 45.50
CA ARG A 333 17.75 0.01 46.12
C ARG A 333 16.41 0.33 46.79
N THR A 334 15.41 -0.50 46.54
CA THR A 334 14.10 -0.41 47.20
C THR A 334 14.02 -1.30 48.43
N VAL A 335 13.00 -1.12 49.26
CA VAL A 335 12.73 -1.94 50.48
C VAL A 335 12.65 -3.45 50.22
N ASP A 336 12.20 -3.87 49.04
CA ASP A 336 12.14 -5.27 48.60
C ASP A 336 13.48 -5.78 48.01
N GLY A 337 14.52 -4.95 47.99
CA GLY A 337 15.85 -5.29 47.48
C GLY A 337 16.01 -5.13 45.95
N SER A 338 14.94 -4.78 45.25
CA SER A 338 14.94 -4.50 43.81
C SER A 338 15.66 -3.19 43.47
N GLY A 339 16.06 -3.04 42.21
CA GLY A 339 16.67 -1.81 41.70
C GLY A 339 15.66 -0.97 40.93
N VAL A 340 15.51 0.31 41.29
CA VAL A 340 14.66 1.27 40.57
C VAL A 340 15.49 2.49 40.16
N ALA A 341 15.41 2.84 38.89
CA ALA A 341 16.06 4.01 38.33
C ALA A 341 15.24 5.27 38.62
N PHE A 342 15.91 6.28 39.17
CA PHE A 342 15.32 7.58 39.50
C PHE A 342 16.31 8.70 39.18
N ARG A 343 15.86 9.95 39.20
CA ARG A 343 16.75 11.11 39.14
C ARG A 343 16.99 11.67 40.54
N THR A 344 18.26 11.86 40.90
CA THR A 344 18.63 12.49 42.17
C THR A 344 18.19 13.95 42.21
N GLY A 345 17.35 14.28 43.19
CA GLY A 345 17.01 15.65 43.57
C GLY A 345 17.66 16.06 44.89
N LEU A 346 17.39 17.29 45.33
CA LEU A 346 17.71 17.71 46.70
C LEU A 346 16.85 16.88 47.67
N CYS A 347 17.42 16.44 48.78
CA CYS A 347 16.71 15.68 49.84
C CYS A 347 15.53 16.41 50.50
N LYS A 348 15.25 17.65 50.06
CA LYS A 348 14.16 18.49 50.55
C LYS A 348 12.93 18.28 49.67
N GLY A 349 11.85 17.76 50.27
CA GLY A 349 10.56 17.56 49.60
C GLY A 349 10.22 16.12 49.22
N TYR A 350 11.05 15.15 49.62
CA TYR A 350 10.66 13.75 49.56
C TYR A 350 9.93 13.33 50.83
N ASP A 351 8.87 12.55 50.67
CA ASP A 351 8.17 11.93 51.78
C ASP A 351 8.96 10.72 52.30
N ALA A 352 9.00 10.56 53.62
CA ALA A 352 9.61 9.40 54.25
C ALA A 352 8.74 8.16 54.05
N CYS A 353 9.36 7.01 53.85
CA CYS A 353 8.68 5.74 53.60
C CYS A 353 9.38 4.58 54.29
N ASP A 354 8.66 3.50 54.54
CA ASP A 354 9.21 2.25 55.08
C ASP A 354 8.31 1.09 54.63
N ALA A 355 8.65 -0.15 55.04
CA ALA A 355 7.83 -1.33 54.74
C ALA A 355 6.36 -1.19 55.18
N ASP A 356 6.11 -0.52 56.32
CA ASP A 356 4.77 -0.30 56.87
C ASP A 356 4.08 0.98 56.34
N ARG A 357 4.81 1.81 55.60
CA ARG A 357 4.34 3.07 55.01
C ARG A 357 4.80 3.16 53.55
N PRO A 358 4.14 2.40 52.64
CA PRO A 358 4.51 2.39 51.23
C PRO A 358 4.19 3.74 50.58
N CYS A 359 4.96 4.05 49.53
CA CYS A 359 4.70 5.20 48.68
C CYS A 359 3.44 5.00 47.82
N GLY A 360 2.88 6.10 47.31
CA GLY A 360 1.75 6.05 46.37
C GLY A 360 2.09 5.39 45.02
N GLU A 361 1.08 5.21 44.16
CA GLU A 361 1.27 4.61 42.83
C GLU A 361 2.33 5.34 41.99
N GLY A 362 3.15 4.59 41.26
CA GLY A 362 4.24 5.12 40.42
C GLY A 362 5.47 5.59 41.20
N MET A 363 5.45 5.50 42.52
CA MET A 363 6.56 5.86 43.40
C MET A 363 7.23 4.59 43.96
N ALA A 364 8.53 4.69 44.25
CA ALA A 364 9.30 3.63 44.88
C ALA A 364 9.90 4.14 46.19
N CYS A 365 9.86 3.31 47.24
CA CYS A 365 10.52 3.63 48.50
C CYS A 365 11.98 3.17 48.42
N LEU A 366 12.91 4.14 48.39
CA LEU A 366 14.35 3.86 48.39
C LEU A 366 14.87 3.71 49.81
N VAL A 367 15.66 2.66 50.03
CA VAL A 367 16.44 2.43 51.26
C VAL A 367 17.89 2.84 51.06
N ASP A 368 18.57 3.14 52.17
CA ASP A 368 19.98 3.58 52.18
C ASP A 368 20.21 4.76 51.21
N SER A 369 19.28 5.71 51.24
CA SER A 369 19.33 6.91 50.39
C SER A 369 20.35 7.92 50.93
N CYS A 370 20.80 8.85 50.08
CA CYS A 370 21.68 9.93 50.53
C CYS A 370 21.00 10.93 51.49
N CYS A 371 19.69 10.81 51.70
CA CYS A 371 18.90 11.74 52.50
C CYS A 371 18.83 11.38 53.98
N GLU A 372 19.67 10.45 54.45
CA GLU A 372 19.72 9.93 55.83
C GLU A 372 18.46 9.18 56.29
N THR A 373 17.39 9.25 55.50
CA THR A 373 16.13 8.53 55.68
C THR A 373 15.73 7.81 54.40
N ASN A 374 14.81 6.85 54.52
CA ASN A 374 14.17 6.21 53.39
C ASN A 374 13.17 7.18 52.75
N ILE A 375 13.18 7.28 51.42
CA ILE A 375 12.43 8.32 50.70
C ILE A 375 11.61 7.77 49.54
N CYS A 376 10.43 8.36 49.31
CA CYS A 376 9.62 8.09 48.13
C CYS A 376 10.15 8.85 46.92
N VAL A 377 10.57 8.13 45.88
CA VAL A 377 10.99 8.72 44.60
C VAL A 377 10.05 8.35 43.46
N ASN A 378 10.00 9.17 42.42
CA ASN A 378 9.29 8.82 41.20
C ASN A 378 10.07 7.73 40.44
N GLY A 379 9.57 6.50 40.51
CA GLY A 379 10.22 5.34 39.90
C GLY A 379 9.90 5.19 38.41
N THR A 380 9.00 5.99 37.84
CA THR A 380 8.62 5.90 36.41
C THR A 380 9.37 6.89 35.52
N GLU A 381 9.97 7.94 36.11
CA GLU A 381 10.57 9.07 35.38
C GLU A 381 11.65 8.65 34.38
N CYS A 382 12.36 7.57 34.70
CA CYS A 382 13.49 7.08 33.91
C CYS A 382 13.10 6.17 32.74
N ASN A 383 11.81 5.89 32.53
CA ASN A 383 11.32 5.14 31.36
C ASN A 383 11.15 5.99 30.10
N ALA A 384 11.15 7.32 30.22
CA ALA A 384 11.11 8.21 29.07
C ALA A 384 12.51 8.32 28.42
N PRO A 385 12.64 8.23 27.08
CA PRO A 385 13.91 8.52 26.43
C PRO A 385 14.33 9.93 26.83
N GLY A 386 15.48 10.04 27.49
CA GLY A 386 15.98 11.32 27.98
C GLY A 386 15.96 12.33 26.84
N LEU A 387 15.35 13.50 27.08
CA LEU A 387 15.55 14.66 26.22
C LEU A 387 17.06 14.81 26.07
N ALA A 388 17.59 14.43 24.90
CA ALA A 388 18.96 14.70 24.54
C ALA A 388 19.19 16.16 24.87
N ARG A 389 20.13 16.43 25.79
CA ARG A 389 20.60 17.79 26.10
C ARG A 389 20.86 18.44 24.75
N ARG A 390 19.94 19.30 24.29
CA ARG A 390 20.24 20.26 23.25
C ARG A 390 21.44 21.00 23.79
N MET A 391 22.61 20.78 23.18
CA MET A 391 23.74 21.68 23.34
C MET A 391 23.19 23.06 23.01
N PHE A 392 22.90 23.84 24.05
CA PHE A 392 22.90 25.29 23.94
C PHE A 392 24.36 25.62 23.63
N GLY A 393 24.66 25.71 22.33
CA GLY A 393 25.87 26.35 21.84
C GLY A 393 25.86 27.78 22.37
N GLY A 394 26.63 27.99 23.43
CA GLY A 394 26.95 29.31 23.94
C GLY A 394 27.67 30.07 22.84
N MET A 395 26.92 30.91 22.15
CA MET A 395 27.42 31.99 21.33
C MET A 395 28.09 32.99 22.27
N GLY A 396 29.42 33.01 22.32
CA GLY A 396 30.12 33.89 23.26
C GLY A 396 31.63 33.81 23.21
N ARG A 397 32.20 34.72 22.41
CA ARG A 397 33.58 35.23 22.43
C ARG A 397 34.66 34.31 21.85
N ASP A 398 35.08 34.66 20.65
CA ASP A 398 36.50 34.90 20.37
C ASP A 398 36.63 35.96 19.28
N ALA A 399 36.96 37.18 19.71
CA ALA A 399 37.52 38.23 18.87
C ALA A 399 38.56 38.98 19.70
N ARG A 400 39.75 39.16 19.09
CA ARG A 400 41.05 39.63 19.62
C ARG A 400 41.91 38.46 20.15
N GLY A 401 43.08 38.17 19.62
CA GLY A 401 43.94 38.79 18.61
C GLY A 401 45.38 38.30 18.82
N GLY A 402 46.20 38.32 17.76
CA GLY A 402 47.66 38.27 17.89
C GLY A 402 48.37 37.17 17.10
N ALA A 403 48.62 37.43 15.82
CA ALA A 403 49.95 37.48 15.19
C ALA A 403 49.79 37.95 13.74
#